data_AF-A0A952CB23-F1
#
_entry.id   AF-A0A952CB23-F1
#
_cell.length_a   1.000
_cell.length_b   1.000
_cell.length_c   1.000
_cell.angle_alpha   90.00
_cell.angle_beta   90.00
_cell.angle_gamma   90.00
#
_symmetry.space_group_name_H-M   'P 1'
#
loop_
_entity.id
_entity.type
_entity.pdbx_description
1 polymer ?
#
loop_
_entity_poly.entity_id
_entity_poly.type
_entity_poly.pdbx_seq_one_letter_code
_entity_poly.pdbx_strand_id
1 'polypeptide(L)'
;MMVPEQGFRGGHIFASDGTTVFDYHGWSGHDQFVEHFFRKMGWIFPGWSGALVDISLDFWTPAWFEKTNHRIPRQFHLDPTARANAFIDRYISRKPAMR
;
A
#
# COMPACT_ATOMS: atom_id res chain seq x y z
N MET A 1 4.01 -4.86 -1.07
CA MET A 1 3.24 -4.79 0.20
C MET A 1 4.18 -4.91 1.38
N MET A 2 4.04 -4.05 2.39
CA MET A 2 4.68 -4.23 3.70
C MET A 2 3.88 -5.22 4.54
N VAL A 3 4.51 -6.32 4.94
CA VAL A 3 3.92 -7.36 5.77
C VAL A 3 4.67 -7.42 7.10
N PRO A 4 4.00 -7.11 8.24
CA PRO A 4 4.62 -7.25 9.54
C PRO A 4 4.85 -8.72 9.90
N GLU A 5 5.90 -9.00 10.68
CA GLU A 5 6.06 -10.30 11.32
C GLU A 5 4.95 -10.56 12.36
N GLN A 6 4.82 -11.83 12.77
CA GLN A 6 3.82 -12.23 13.75
C GLN A 6 3.99 -11.43 15.05
N GLY A 7 2.88 -10.87 15.56
CA GLY A 7 2.87 -10.04 16.77
C GLY A 7 2.97 -8.54 16.48
N PHE A 8 3.36 -8.13 15.27
CA PHE A 8 3.40 -6.73 14.86
C PHE A 8 2.18 -6.33 14.00
N ARG A 9 1.88 -5.02 13.97
CA ARG A 9 0.78 -4.43 13.19
C ARG A 9 1.31 -3.40 12.19
N GLY A 10 0.41 -2.88 11.36
CA GLY A 10 0.71 -1.82 10.40
C GLY A 10 1.30 -2.34 9.10
N GLY A 11 0.62 -3.31 8.47
CA GLY A 11 0.88 -3.62 7.06
C GLY A 11 0.43 -2.48 6.16
N HIS A 12 1.00 -2.41 4.95
CA HIS A 12 0.70 -1.34 4.00
C HIS A 12 0.80 -1.81 2.55
N ILE A 13 -0.24 -1.54 1.76
CA ILE A 13 -0.28 -1.84 0.33
C ILE A 13 -0.08 -0.55 -0.44
N PHE A 14 0.78 -0.63 -1.45
CA PHE A 14 1.11 0.46 -2.35
C PHE A 14 1.39 -0.11 -3.73
N ALA A 15 1.21 0.70 -4.76
CA ALA A 15 1.58 0.36 -6.13
C ALA A 15 3.00 0.84 -6.40
N SER A 16 3.79 0.06 -7.14
CA SER A 16 5.14 0.44 -7.54
C SER A 16 5.51 -0.14 -8.90
N ASP A 17 6.39 0.56 -9.61
CA ASP A 17 7.08 0.08 -10.80
C ASP A 17 8.57 -0.22 -10.54
N GLY A 18 8.96 -0.32 -9.27
CA GLY A 18 10.36 -0.52 -8.84
C GLY A 18 11.19 0.77 -8.73
N THR A 19 10.69 1.92 -9.20
CA THR A 19 11.37 3.22 -9.04
C THR A 19 10.51 4.22 -8.27
N THR A 20 9.21 4.22 -8.55
CA THR A 20 8.19 5.08 -7.96
C THR A 20 7.22 4.26 -7.14
N VAL A 21 6.69 4.86 -6.08
CA VAL A 21 5.59 4.33 -5.28
C VAL A 21 4.41 5.29 -5.36
N PHE A 22 3.22 4.73 -5.50
CA PHE A 22 1.95 5.43 -5.34
C PHE A 22 1.14 4.80 -4.21
N ASP A 23 0.81 5.61 -3.21
CA ASP A 23 -0.12 5.25 -2.13
C ASP A 23 -1.13 6.38 -1.87
N TYR A 24 -1.87 6.33 -0.76
CA TYR A 24 -2.87 7.36 -0.46
C TYR A 24 -2.30 8.77 -0.23
N HIS A 25 -0.99 8.90 0.05
CA HIS A 25 -0.30 10.20 0.15
C HIS A 25 0.16 10.73 -1.22
N GLY A 26 0.11 9.90 -2.27
CA GLY A 26 0.55 10.25 -3.62
C GLY A 26 1.86 9.57 -3.99
N TRP A 27 2.65 10.27 -4.83
CA TRP A 27 3.88 9.74 -5.41
C TRP A 27 5.10 9.93 -4.50
N SER A 28 5.97 8.93 -4.45
CA SER A 28 7.27 8.99 -3.77
C SER A 28 8.31 8.08 -4.45
N GLY A 29 9.59 8.25 -4.10
CA GLY A 29 10.65 7.34 -4.52
C GLY A 29 10.55 5.99 -3.81
N HIS A 30 10.73 4.88 -4.54
CA HIS A 30 10.57 3.53 -3.98
C HIS A 30 11.46 3.29 -2.76
N ASP A 31 12.76 3.51 -2.88
CA ASP A 31 13.69 3.20 -1.78
C ASP A 31 13.49 4.15 -0.59
N GLN A 32 13.25 5.43 -0.87
CA GLN A 32 12.92 6.44 0.15
C GLN A 32 11.64 6.08 0.90
N PHE A 33 10.62 5.58 0.19
CA PHE A 33 9.37 5.14 0.76
C PHE A 33 9.58 3.93 1.69
N VAL A 34 10.32 2.92 1.23
CA VAL A 34 10.64 1.71 2.00
C VAL A 34 11.41 2.08 3.26
N GLU A 35 12.50 2.85 3.13
CA GLU A 35 13.30 3.29 4.28
C GLU A 35 12.46 4.08 5.28
N HIS A 36 11.68 5.06 4.79
CA HIS A 36 10.81 5.86 5.63
C HIS A 36 9.81 4.99 6.39
N PHE A 37 9.22 4.00 5.73
CA PHE A 37 8.25 3.10 6.32
C PHE A 37 8.87 2.31 7.48
N PHE A 38 10.00 1.63 7.25
CA PHE A 38 10.68 0.85 8.30
C PHE A 38 11.08 1.74 9.49
N ARG A 39 11.65 2.91 9.22
CA ARG A 39 12.01 3.88 10.28
C ARG A 39 10.80 4.33 11.09
N LYS A 40 9.70 4.68 10.43
CA LYS A 40 8.46 5.10 11.08
C LYS A 40 7.88 3.97 11.93
N MET A 41 7.83 2.76 11.41
CA MET A 41 7.27 1.62 12.14
C MET A 41 8.10 1.24 13.35
N GLY A 42 9.43 1.26 13.25
CA GLY A 42 10.32 1.05 14.39
C GLY A 42 10.18 2.13 15.47
N TRP A 43 9.86 3.37 15.09
CA TRP A 43 9.57 4.46 16.04
C TRP A 43 8.22 4.30 16.75
N ILE A 44 7.16 3.93 16.02
CA ILE A 44 5.82 3.76 16.59
C ILE A 44 5.71 2.47 17.41
N PHE A 45 6.38 1.41 16.95
CA PHE A 45 6.34 0.07 17.53
C PHE A 45 7.78 -0.41 17.79
N PRO A 46 8.30 -0.25 19.01
CA PRO A 46 9.65 -0.73 19.34
C PRO A 46 9.80 -2.21 18.99
N GLY A 47 10.88 -2.54 18.27
CA GLY A 47 11.17 -3.90 17.82
C GLY A 47 10.40 -4.35 16.58
N TRP A 48 9.63 -3.48 15.92
CA TRP A 48 8.90 -3.82 14.71
C TRP A 48 9.80 -4.47 13.66
N SER A 49 9.35 -5.62 13.15
CA SER A 49 9.97 -6.33 12.02
C SER A 49 8.91 -6.68 10.98
N GLY A 50 9.35 -6.80 9.74
CA GLY A 50 8.50 -7.11 8.60
C GLY A 50 9.29 -7.21 7.30
N ALA A 51 8.58 -7.53 6.22
CA ALA A 51 9.16 -7.70 4.89
C ALA A 51 8.36 -6.94 3.84
N LEU A 52 9.07 -6.49 2.80
CA LEU A 52 8.46 -6.07 1.54
C LEU A 52 8.25 -7.31 0.68
N VAL A 53 7.00 -7.57 0.28
CA VAL A 53 6.64 -8.68 -0.61
C VAL A 53 5.89 -8.17 -1.84
N ASP A 54 6.21 -8.75 -2.99
CA ASP A 54 5.43 -8.55 -4.21
C ASP A 54 4.11 -9.33 -4.12
N ILE A 55 3.04 -8.71 -4.62
CA ILE A 55 1.70 -9.28 -4.63
C ILE A 55 1.25 -9.41 -6.09
N SER A 56 1.01 -10.65 -6.54
CA SER A 56 0.40 -10.90 -7.87
C SER A 56 -1.05 -10.43 -7.87
N LEU A 57 -1.49 -9.76 -8.94
CA LEU A 57 -2.87 -9.25 -9.12
C LEU A 57 -3.96 -10.33 -8.99
N ASP A 58 -3.60 -11.60 -9.03
CA ASP A 58 -4.49 -12.73 -8.75
C ASP A 58 -4.90 -12.86 -7.27
N PHE A 59 -4.45 -11.95 -6.39
CA PHE A 59 -4.67 -12.00 -4.94
C PHE A 59 -6.12 -11.72 -4.52
N TRP A 60 -7.02 -11.28 -5.41
CA TRP A 60 -8.40 -10.89 -5.09
C TRP A 60 -9.31 -12.10 -4.79
N THR A 61 -9.02 -12.81 -3.71
CA THR A 61 -9.78 -13.98 -3.25
C THR A 61 -10.29 -13.74 -1.83
N PRO A 62 -11.46 -14.29 -1.44
CA PRO A 62 -11.96 -14.22 -0.07
C PRO A 62 -10.92 -14.65 0.98
N ALA A 63 -10.17 -15.72 0.69
CA ALA A 63 -9.12 -16.25 1.58
C ALA A 63 -7.98 -15.24 1.83
N TRP A 64 -7.63 -14.42 0.83
CA TRP A 64 -6.62 -13.38 1.00
C TRP A 64 -7.12 -12.28 1.93
N PHE A 65 -8.37 -11.83 1.79
CA PHE A 65 -8.95 -10.79 2.65
C PHE A 65 -9.07 -11.23 4.11
N GLU A 66 -9.44 -12.49 4.34
CA GLU A 66 -9.45 -13.08 5.69
C GLU A 66 -8.05 -13.11 6.31
N LYS A 67 -7.05 -13.53 5.53
CA LYS A 67 -5.66 -13.64 6.01
C LYS A 67 -5.02 -12.28 6.28
N THR A 68 -5.31 -11.27 5.47
CA THR A 68 -4.63 -9.97 5.55
C THR A 68 -5.42 -8.92 6.31
N ASN A 69 -6.65 -9.22 6.75
CA ASN A 69 -7.57 -8.29 7.42
C ASN A 69 -7.81 -7.00 6.60
N HIS A 70 -7.68 -7.07 5.28
CA HIS A 70 -7.96 -5.95 4.38
C HIS A 70 -9.46 -5.86 4.10
N ARG A 71 -9.97 -4.63 4.03
CA ARG A 71 -11.36 -4.39 3.66
C ARG A 71 -11.55 -4.45 2.15
N ILE A 72 -12.60 -5.15 1.71
CA ILE A 72 -13.07 -5.10 0.32
C ILE A 72 -13.98 -3.88 0.08
N PRO A 73 -14.17 -3.43 -1.17
CA PRO A 73 -14.98 -2.26 -1.50
C PRO A 73 -16.35 -2.22 -0.81
N ARG A 74 -17.08 -3.35 -0.76
CA ARG A 74 -18.39 -3.46 -0.10
C ARG A 74 -18.38 -3.33 1.44
N GLN A 75 -17.21 -3.30 2.07
CA GLN A 75 -17.07 -3.10 3.52
C GLN A 75 -16.82 -1.63 3.89
N PHE A 76 -16.72 -0.73 2.92
CA PHE A 76 -16.65 0.71 3.16
C PHE A 76 -18.07 1.31 3.19
N HIS A 77 -18.26 2.40 3.94
CA HIS A 77 -19.56 3.09 4.03
C HIS A 77 -20.00 3.71 2.70
N LEU A 78 -19.05 4.02 1.81
CA LEU A 78 -19.28 4.55 0.46
C LEU A 78 -18.58 3.65 -0.54
N ASP A 79 -18.98 3.69 -1.82
CA ASP A 79 -18.28 2.97 -2.88
C ASP A 79 -16.91 3.62 -3.16
N PRO A 80 -15.79 2.99 -2.76
CA PRO A 80 -14.46 3.54 -3.03
C PRO A 80 -14.11 3.45 -4.52
N THR A 81 -14.82 2.64 -5.31
CA THR A 81 -14.57 2.41 -6.74
C THR A 81 -14.84 3.68 -7.53
N ALA A 82 -15.99 4.33 -7.30
CA ALA A 82 -16.30 5.61 -7.94
C ALA A 82 -15.22 6.67 -7.68
N ARG A 83 -14.71 6.75 -6.44
CA ARG A 83 -13.62 7.68 -6.08
C ARG A 83 -12.31 7.32 -6.79
N ALA A 84 -11.98 6.02 -6.87
CA ALA A 84 -10.78 5.55 -7.55
C ALA A 84 -10.84 5.85 -9.05
N ASN A 85 -11.97 5.60 -9.71
CA ASN A 85 -12.18 5.89 -11.13
C ASN A 85 -12.06 7.39 -11.40
N ALA A 86 -12.72 8.24 -10.61
CA ALA A 86 -12.60 9.69 -10.76
C ALA A 86 -11.16 10.20 -10.58
N PHE A 87 -10.37 9.56 -9.70
CA PHE A 87 -8.94 9.86 -9.57
C PHE A 87 -8.16 9.47 -10.82
N ILE A 88 -8.38 8.26 -11.34
CA ILE A 88 -7.75 7.75 -12.56
C ILE A 88 -8.04 8.70 -13.73
N ASP A 89 -9.32 9.01 -13.96
CA ASP A 89 -9.77 9.88 -15.05
C ASP A 89 -9.11 11.26 -14.98
N ARG A 90 -8.87 11.77 -13.77
CA ARG A 90 -8.31 13.10 -13.55
C ARG A 90 -6.78 13.14 -13.59
N TYR A 91 -6.09 12.08 -13.16
CA TYR A 91 -4.67 12.16 -12.80
C TYR A 91 -3.75 11.13 -13.45
N ILE A 92 -4.25 10.10 -14.15
CA ILE A 92 -3.36 9.05 -14.68
C ILE A 92 -2.40 9.56 -15.77
N SER A 93 -2.69 10.72 -16.37
CA SER A 93 -1.79 11.44 -17.29
C SER A 93 -0.66 12.20 -16.61
N ARG A 94 -0.58 12.21 -15.26
CA ARG A 94 0.39 12.99 -14.46
C ARG A 94 1.30 12.14 -13.60
N LYS A 95 1.87 11.05 -14.13
CA LYS A 95 3.06 10.46 -13.49
C LYS A 95 4.17 11.53 -13.53
N PRO A 96 4.60 12.09 -12.39
CA PRO A 96 5.65 13.11 -12.42
C PRO A 96 6.96 12.45 -12.86
N ALA A 97 7.75 13.16 -13.67
CA ALA A 97 9.18 12.84 -13.78
C ALA A 97 9.78 13.09 -12.39
N MET A 98 10.16 12.02 -11.69
CA MET A 98 10.81 12.17 -10.39
C MET A 98 12.22 12.73 -10.60
N ARG A 99 12.63 13.62 -9.69
CA ARG A 99 13.96 14.21 -9.65
C ARG A 99 14.96 13.28 -8.98
#